data_AF-A0A2P2IGC0-F1
#
_entry.id   AF-A0A2P2IGC0-F1
#
_cell.length_a   1.000
_cell.length_b   1.000
_cell.length_c   1.000
_cell.angle_alpha   90.00
_cell.angle_beta   90.00
_cell.angle_gamma   90.00
#
_symmetry.space_group_name_H-M   'P 1'
#
loop_
_entity.id
_entity.type
_entity.pdbx_description
1 polymer ?
#
loop_
_entity_poly.entity_id
_entity_poly.type
_entity_poly.pdbx_seq_one_letter_code
_entity_poly.pdbx_strand_id
1 'polypeptide(L)'
;SNEAKNLISSFLTDRLNRLGKTGVNEIKRHRFFVNDQWTMENIRQSVPPVIPELSGDDDTSNFEEVENDDSPEESFPTVKAFVGNNLPFVGFTYSKDYQVMSTSPGNTDSLDARNNLGQRLSNNNSSSSQQASTINNNNNSSHQQQQQQQLLLQQQQ
;
A
#
# COMPACT_ATOMS: atom_id res chain seq x y z
N SER A 1 -3.07 11.36 36.07
CA SER A 1 -3.88 10.31 36.74
C SER A 1 -2.98 9.14 37.12
N ASN A 2 -3.31 8.40 38.19
CA ASN A 2 -2.59 7.19 38.60
C ASN A 2 -2.86 6.03 37.64
N GLU A 3 -4.06 5.94 37.09
CA GLU A 3 -4.48 4.96 36.10
C GLU A 3 -3.67 5.11 34.81
N ALA A 4 -3.41 6.33 34.36
CA ALA A 4 -2.55 6.58 33.19
C ALA A 4 -1.12 6.09 33.41
N LYS A 5 -0.53 6.43 34.58
CA LYS A 5 0.81 5.97 34.95
C LYS A 5 0.88 4.44 35.02
N ASN A 6 -0.13 3.82 35.63
CA ASN A 6 -0.22 2.37 35.75
C ASN A 6 -0.28 1.71 34.36
N LEU A 7 -1.15 2.19 33.46
CA LEU A 7 -1.26 1.66 32.09
C LEU A 7 0.07 1.69 31.36
N ILE A 8 0.75 2.84 31.36
CA ILE A 8 2.05 3.01 30.70
C ILE A 8 3.09 2.07 31.32
N SER A 9 3.21 2.06 32.65
CA SER A 9 4.17 1.18 33.33
C SER A 9 3.90 -0.31 33.09
N SER A 10 2.64 -0.72 32.94
CA SER A 10 2.26 -2.12 32.70
C SER A 10 2.56 -2.56 31.26
N PHE A 11 2.56 -1.65 30.29
CA PHE A 11 3.05 -1.92 28.93
C PHE A 11 4.59 -1.95 28.85
N LEU A 12 5.25 -1.04 29.57
CA LEU A 12 6.71 -0.91 29.58
C LEU A 12 7.37 -1.90 30.55
N THR A 13 7.03 -3.19 30.40
CA THR A 13 7.66 -4.31 31.12
C THR A 13 8.15 -5.39 30.16
N ASP A 14 8.86 -6.37 30.69
CA ASP A 14 9.29 -7.57 29.97
C ASP A 14 8.11 -8.30 29.32
N ARG A 15 8.34 -8.95 28.19
CA ARG A 15 7.29 -9.64 27.41
C ARG A 15 6.43 -10.62 28.22
N LEU A 16 7.01 -11.23 29.26
CA LEU A 16 6.32 -12.20 30.13
C LEU A 16 5.39 -11.55 31.15
N ASN A 17 5.54 -10.24 31.41
CA ASN A 17 4.76 -9.46 32.37
C ASN A 17 3.96 -8.33 31.71
N ARG A 18 4.18 -8.08 30.41
CA ARG A 18 3.52 -7.05 29.65
C ARG A 18 2.00 -7.22 29.63
N LEU A 19 1.29 -6.15 29.95
CA LEU A 19 -0.16 -6.06 29.75
C LEU A 19 -0.49 -6.34 28.27
N GLY A 20 -1.37 -7.28 28.01
CA GLY A 20 -1.73 -7.78 26.68
C GLY A 20 -1.25 -9.22 26.42
N LYS A 21 -0.38 -9.80 27.26
CA LYS A 21 0.13 -11.17 27.07
C LYS A 21 -0.95 -12.25 27.10
N THR A 22 -2.05 -12.02 27.83
CA THR A 22 -3.18 -12.96 27.93
C THR A 22 -4.33 -12.55 27.00
N GLY A 23 -4.07 -11.59 26.10
CA GLY A 23 -4.99 -11.11 25.09
C GLY A 23 -5.58 -9.73 25.42
N VAL A 24 -6.25 -9.14 24.42
CA VAL A 24 -6.68 -7.73 24.47
C VAL A 24 -7.68 -7.39 25.59
N ASN A 25 -8.39 -8.38 26.15
CA ASN A 25 -9.42 -8.14 27.16
C ASN A 25 -8.88 -7.54 28.47
N GLU A 26 -7.61 -7.80 28.83
CA GLU A 26 -7.00 -7.16 30.00
C GLU A 26 -6.73 -5.66 29.77
N ILE A 27 -6.38 -5.29 28.53
CA ILE A 27 -6.20 -3.89 28.13
C ILE A 27 -7.55 -3.18 28.14
N LYS A 28 -8.58 -3.76 27.52
CA LYS A 28 -9.93 -3.18 27.43
C LYS A 28 -10.56 -2.91 28.80
N ARG A 29 -10.30 -3.75 29.80
CA ARG A 29 -10.85 -3.60 31.16
C ARG A 29 -10.02 -2.66 32.04
N HIS A 30 -8.92 -2.11 31.53
CA HIS A 30 -8.06 -1.24 32.33
C HIS A 30 -8.80 0.06 32.72
N ARG A 31 -8.72 0.46 33.99
CA ARG A 31 -9.47 1.60 34.56
C ARG A 31 -9.23 2.92 33.85
N PHE A 32 -8.07 3.09 33.22
CA PHE A 32 -7.74 4.25 32.39
C PHE A 32 -8.78 4.51 31.28
N PHE A 33 -9.37 3.46 30.71
CA PHE A 33 -10.33 3.59 29.60
C PHE A 33 -11.78 3.77 30.07
N VAL A 34 -12.05 3.74 31.38
CA VAL A 34 -13.40 3.97 31.92
C VAL A 34 -13.74 5.45 31.77
N ASN A 35 -14.79 5.73 31.01
CA ASN A 35 -15.28 7.07 30.72
C ASN A 35 -16.80 7.01 30.45
N ASP A 36 -17.43 8.18 30.29
CA ASP A 36 -18.87 8.35 30.07
C ASP A 36 -19.23 8.70 28.61
N GLN A 37 -18.24 8.91 27.74
CA GLN A 37 -18.44 9.36 26.36
C GLN A 37 -18.59 8.19 25.37
N TRP A 38 -17.89 7.07 25.60
CA TRP A 38 -17.88 5.91 24.70
C TRP A 38 -17.60 4.59 25.42
N THR A 39 -17.97 3.49 24.77
CA THR A 39 -17.61 2.11 25.13
C THR A 39 -16.68 1.50 24.08
N MET A 40 -16.09 0.34 24.40
CA MET A 40 -15.18 -0.36 23.47
C MET A 40 -15.87 -0.78 22.16
N GLU A 41 -17.20 -0.89 22.17
CA GLU A 41 -18.03 -1.30 21.05
C GLU A 41 -18.43 -0.11 20.15
N ASN A 42 -18.54 1.10 20.70
CA ASN A 42 -19.11 2.25 19.99
C ASN A 42 -18.13 3.43 19.77
N ILE A 43 -16.86 3.32 20.20
CA ILE A 43 -15.86 4.40 20.07
C ILE A 43 -15.68 4.92 18.65
N ARG A 44 -15.96 4.12 17.62
CA ARG A 44 -15.90 4.56 16.20
C ARG A 44 -17.09 5.42 15.79
N GLN A 45 -18.20 5.34 16.51
CA GLN A 45 -19.42 6.11 16.27
C GLN A 45 -19.52 7.32 17.20
N SER A 46 -18.68 7.41 18.24
CA SER A 46 -18.62 8.58 19.12
C SER A 46 -17.97 9.78 18.43
N VAL A 47 -18.32 10.98 18.87
CA VAL A 47 -17.71 12.23 18.37
C VAL A 47 -16.21 12.22 18.71
N PRO A 48 -15.31 12.39 17.72
CA PRO A 48 -13.87 12.44 17.98
C PRO A 48 -13.48 13.75 18.67
N PRO A 49 -12.36 13.79 19.42
CA PRO A 49 -11.91 15.02 20.09
C PRO A 49 -11.60 16.19 19.16
N VAL A 50 -11.15 15.88 17.94
CA VAL A 50 -10.84 16.86 16.90
C VAL A 50 -11.51 16.39 15.61
N ILE A 51 -12.36 17.24 15.04
CA ILE A 51 -12.94 17.05 13.72
C ILE A 51 -12.12 17.94 12.78
N PRO A 52 -11.40 17.39 11.78
CA PRO A 52 -10.66 18.22 10.85
C PRO A 52 -11.64 19.05 10.01
N GLU A 53 -11.34 20.33 9.88
CA GLU A 53 -12.01 21.19 8.90
C GLU A 53 -11.32 20.95 7.55
N LEU A 54 -12.11 20.55 6.54
CA LEU A 54 -11.60 20.25 5.20
C LEU A 54 -12.17 21.25 4.20
N SER A 55 -11.33 21.79 3.32
CA SER A 55 -11.76 22.68 2.24
C SER A 55 -12.21 21.94 0.97
N GLY A 56 -11.83 20.68 0.80
CA GLY A 56 -12.07 19.87 -0.42
C GLY A 56 -11.68 18.41 -0.25
N ASP A 57 -11.90 17.59 -1.28
CA ASP A 57 -11.48 16.17 -1.32
C ASP A 57 -9.99 15.99 -1.61
N ASP A 58 -9.33 17.05 -2.07
CA ASP A 58 -7.89 17.18 -2.32
C ASP A 58 -7.15 17.94 -1.20
N ASP A 59 -7.81 18.26 -0.08
CA ASP A 59 -7.20 18.99 1.04
C ASP A 59 -6.10 18.17 1.73
N THR A 60 -4.87 18.69 1.72
CA THR A 60 -3.68 18.08 2.34
C THR A 60 -3.16 18.86 3.56
N SER A 61 -3.93 19.79 4.12
CA SER A 61 -3.51 20.70 5.21
C SER A 61 -3.09 20.01 6.51
N ASN A 62 -3.54 18.77 6.74
CA ASN A 62 -3.15 17.95 7.90
C ASN A 62 -1.88 17.10 7.65
N PHE A 63 -1.21 17.29 6.50
CA PHE A 63 0.05 16.66 6.14
C PHE A 63 1.17 17.71 6.10
N GLU A 64 2.38 17.30 6.47
CA GLU A 64 3.57 18.13 6.28
C GLU A 64 3.93 18.21 4.79
N GLU A 65 4.44 19.36 4.35
CA GLU A 65 4.98 19.50 3.01
C GLU A 65 6.29 18.70 2.91
N VAL A 66 6.35 17.80 1.92
CA VAL A 66 7.55 17.01 1.67
C VAL A 66 8.46 17.81 0.75
N GLU A 67 9.70 18.03 1.19
CA GLU A 67 10.72 18.65 0.36
C GLU A 67 10.98 17.79 -0.88
N ASN A 68 11.15 18.44 -2.04
CA ASN A 68 11.57 17.72 -3.24
C ASN A 68 12.98 17.18 -3.03
N ASP A 69 13.14 15.88 -3.20
CA ASP A 69 14.46 15.27 -3.30
C ASP A 69 15.00 15.50 -4.71
N ASP A 70 15.97 16.40 -4.84
CA ASP A 70 16.69 16.67 -6.09
C ASP A 70 17.70 15.56 -6.44
N SER A 71 17.74 14.45 -5.68
CA SER A 71 18.56 13.30 -6.02
C SER A 71 18.17 12.70 -7.38
N PRO A 72 19.15 12.22 -8.17
CA PRO A 72 18.84 11.60 -9.45
C PRO A 72 18.02 10.33 -9.24
N GLU A 73 16.95 10.17 -10.02
CA GLU A 73 16.14 8.95 -9.98
C GLU A 73 17.01 7.70 -10.15
N GLU A 74 16.93 6.79 -9.17
CA GLU A 74 17.62 5.51 -9.25
C GLU A 74 16.92 4.59 -10.26
N SER A 75 17.70 3.99 -11.17
CA SER A 75 17.21 3.02 -12.14
C SER A 75 18.10 1.78 -12.17
N PHE A 76 17.51 0.65 -12.57
CA PHE A 76 18.29 -0.57 -12.72
C PHE A 76 19.35 -0.39 -13.82
N PRO A 77 20.58 -0.90 -13.60
CA PRO A 77 21.60 -0.86 -14.62
C PRO A 77 21.18 -1.70 -15.83
N THR A 78 21.61 -1.27 -17.02
CA THR A 78 21.43 -2.08 -18.24
C THR A 78 22.29 -3.33 -18.14
N VAL A 79 21.66 -4.50 -18.13
CA VAL A 79 22.34 -5.80 -18.03
C VAL A 79 22.30 -6.55 -19.37
N LYS A 80 23.37 -7.27 -19.67
CA LYS A 80 23.50 -8.06 -20.92
C LYS A 80 22.90 -9.47 -20.82
N ALA A 81 22.36 -9.83 -19.65
CA ALA A 81 21.78 -11.13 -19.35
C ALA A 81 20.52 -10.98 -18.50
N PHE A 82 19.70 -12.03 -18.45
CA PHE A 82 18.47 -12.04 -17.66
C PHE A 82 18.79 -12.02 -16.15
N VAL A 83 18.27 -11.00 -15.46
CA VAL A 83 18.42 -10.83 -14.00
C VAL A 83 17.11 -11.00 -13.23
N GLY A 84 15.97 -10.97 -13.93
CA GLY A 84 14.66 -11.20 -13.30
C GLY A 84 14.25 -10.16 -12.25
N ASN A 85 14.76 -8.91 -12.33
CA ASN A 85 14.49 -7.86 -11.32
C ASN A 85 13.01 -7.65 -11.01
N ASN A 86 12.12 -7.90 -11.98
CA ASN A 86 10.67 -7.71 -11.82
C ASN A 86 9.93 -8.96 -11.33
N LEU A 87 10.59 -10.13 -11.26
CA LEU A 87 9.95 -11.38 -10.83
C LEU A 87 9.39 -11.32 -9.39
N PRO A 88 10.03 -10.65 -8.41
CA PRO A 88 9.47 -10.51 -7.07
C PRO A 88 8.12 -9.78 -7.01
N PHE A 89 7.74 -9.03 -8.05
CA PHE A 89 6.50 -8.26 -8.10
C PHE A 89 5.37 -8.98 -8.86
N VAL A 90 5.61 -10.19 -9.37
CA VAL A 90 4.55 -10.99 -10.01
C VAL A 90 3.49 -11.34 -8.97
N GLY A 91 2.23 -10.97 -9.25
CA GLY A 91 1.10 -11.15 -8.32
C GLY A 91 0.84 -9.96 -7.40
N PHE A 92 1.58 -8.85 -7.55
CA PHE A 92 1.33 -7.61 -6.80
C PHE A 92 0.00 -6.96 -7.18
N THR A 93 -0.44 -7.09 -8.44
CA THR A 93 -1.68 -6.49 -8.92
C THR A 93 -2.89 -7.05 -8.17
N TYR A 94 -3.62 -6.16 -7.50
CA TYR A 94 -4.88 -6.45 -6.83
C TYR A 94 -6.01 -5.63 -7.48
N SER A 95 -7.16 -6.25 -7.74
CA SER A 95 -8.41 -5.54 -8.02
C SER A 95 -9.55 -6.14 -7.21
N LYS A 96 -10.32 -5.26 -6.58
CA LYS A 96 -11.43 -5.61 -5.69
C LYS A 96 -12.53 -6.39 -6.43
N ASP A 97 -12.74 -6.10 -7.71
CA ASP A 97 -13.80 -6.71 -8.52
C ASP A 97 -13.55 -8.22 -8.75
N TYR A 98 -12.29 -8.65 -8.78
CA TYR A 98 -11.96 -10.07 -8.89
C TYR A 98 -12.38 -10.89 -7.66
N GLN A 99 -12.56 -10.26 -6.49
CA GLN A 99 -13.01 -10.94 -5.26
C GLN A 99 -14.53 -11.17 -5.25
N VAL A 100 -15.29 -10.32 -5.93
CA VAL A 100 -16.76 -10.45 -6.02
C VAL A 100 -17.14 -11.67 -6.88
N MET A 101 -16.30 -12.06 -7.83
CA MET A 101 -16.52 -13.25 -8.66
C MET A 101 -16.08 -14.57 -8.01
N SER A 102 -15.19 -14.52 -7.00
CA SER A 102 -14.75 -15.70 -6.24
C SER A 102 -15.61 -15.98 -5.00
N THR A 103 -16.46 -15.04 -4.59
CA THR A 103 -17.39 -15.19 -3.48
C THR A 103 -18.81 -15.44 -3.97
N SER A 104 -19.01 -16.50 -4.76
CA SER A 104 -20.34 -17.12 -4.86
C SER A 104 -20.70 -17.70 -3.49
N PRO A 105 -21.88 -17.41 -2.91
CA PRO A 105 -22.30 -17.96 -1.64
C PRO A 105 -22.73 -19.42 -1.86
N GLY A 106 -21.77 -20.33 -1.90
CA GLY A 106 -22.03 -21.75 -2.12
C GLY A 106 -20.78 -22.61 -1.99
N ASN A 107 -20.55 -23.10 -0.78
CA ASN A 107 -19.82 -24.32 -0.42
C ASN A 107 -18.39 -24.57 -0.92
N THR A 108 -17.50 -24.63 0.08
CA THR A 108 -16.43 -25.63 0.34
C THR A 108 -15.27 -25.78 -0.63
N ASP A 109 -14.06 -25.57 -0.08
CA ASP A 109 -12.82 -26.32 -0.32
C ASP A 109 -12.60 -26.88 -1.73
N SER A 110 -11.94 -26.11 -2.61
CA SER A 110 -11.12 -26.73 -3.65
C SER A 110 -9.91 -25.88 -4.03
N LEU A 111 -8.75 -26.54 -4.06
CA LEU A 111 -7.45 -26.00 -4.42
C LEU A 111 -7.30 -25.75 -5.94
N ASP A 112 -8.40 -25.77 -6.70
CA ASP A 112 -8.39 -25.83 -8.17
C ASP A 112 -8.56 -24.48 -8.87
N ALA A 113 -8.77 -23.38 -8.12
CA ALA A 113 -8.91 -22.04 -8.70
C ALA A 113 -7.62 -21.52 -9.39
N ARG A 114 -6.46 -22.15 -9.15
CA ARG A 114 -5.17 -21.77 -9.75
C ARG A 114 -5.05 -22.11 -11.24
N ASN A 115 -5.73 -23.13 -11.73
CA ASN A 115 -5.52 -23.62 -13.11
C ASN A 115 -6.25 -22.78 -14.17
N ASN A 116 -7.26 -22.01 -13.79
CA ASN A 116 -8.04 -21.18 -14.74
C ASN A 116 -7.50 -19.76 -14.93
N LEU A 117 -6.49 -19.33 -14.18
CA LEU A 117 -5.87 -18.00 -14.35
C LEU A 117 -5.02 -17.93 -15.63
N GLY A 118 -4.36 -19.04 -16.00
CA GLY A 118 -3.48 -19.11 -17.17
C GLY A 118 -4.19 -18.97 -18.52
N GLN A 119 -5.40 -19.52 -18.67
CA GLN A 119 -6.16 -19.42 -19.91
C GLN A 119 -6.87 -18.06 -20.09
N ARG A 120 -7.26 -17.38 -19.00
CA ARG A 120 -8.05 -16.14 -19.08
C ARG A 120 -7.20 -14.87 -19.24
N LEU A 121 -5.90 -14.92 -18.93
CA LEU A 121 -4.95 -13.84 -19.23
C LEU A 121 -4.76 -13.62 -20.75
N SER A 122 -4.92 -14.66 -21.59
CA SER A 122 -4.83 -14.51 -23.06
C SER A 122 -5.97 -13.70 -23.67
N ASN A 123 -7.18 -13.75 -23.09
CA ASN A 123 -8.37 -13.14 -23.71
C ASN A 123 -8.58 -11.66 -23.37
N ASN A 124 -7.91 -11.12 -22.35
CA ASN A 124 -8.05 -9.71 -21.93
C ASN A 124 -6.97 -8.77 -22.52
N ASN A 125 -6.10 -9.27 -23.40
CA ASN A 125 -5.08 -8.47 -24.09
C ASN A 125 -5.66 -7.38 -25.01
N SER A 126 -6.96 -7.40 -25.32
CA SER A 126 -7.61 -6.38 -26.15
C SER A 126 -7.72 -5.03 -25.43
N SER A 127 -8.05 -5.03 -24.12
CA SER A 127 -8.24 -3.79 -23.34
C SER A 127 -6.93 -3.27 -22.73
N SER A 128 -5.94 -4.14 -22.51
CA SER A 128 -4.59 -3.75 -22.08
C SER A 128 -3.75 -3.09 -23.18
N SER A 129 -4.17 -3.19 -24.45
CA SER A 129 -3.46 -2.58 -25.59
C SER A 129 -3.33 -1.06 -25.48
N GLN A 130 -4.32 -0.38 -24.86
CA GLN A 130 -4.30 1.08 -24.65
C GLN A 130 -3.42 1.52 -23.47
N GLN A 131 -3.28 0.71 -22.42
CA GLN A 131 -2.38 1.01 -21.30
C GLN A 131 -0.93 0.58 -21.58
N ALA A 132 -0.73 -0.51 -22.33
CA ALA A 132 0.60 -0.94 -22.80
C ALA A 132 1.19 0.04 -23.81
N SER A 133 0.38 0.72 -24.64
CA SER A 133 0.86 1.82 -25.49
C SER A 133 1.39 3.01 -24.69
N THR A 134 0.79 3.35 -23.54
CA THR A 134 1.26 4.46 -22.70
C THR A 134 2.63 4.15 -22.08
N ILE A 135 2.87 2.90 -21.66
CA ILE A 135 4.14 2.47 -21.09
C ILE A 135 5.22 2.30 -22.17
N ASN A 136 4.88 1.80 -23.37
CA ASN A 136 5.82 1.69 -24.49
C ASN A 136 6.18 3.05 -25.11
N ASN A 137 5.26 4.02 -25.13
CA ASN A 137 5.53 5.34 -25.67
C ASN A 137 6.56 6.11 -24.84
N ASN A 138 6.52 6.00 -23.50
CA ASN A 138 7.48 6.65 -22.62
C ASN A 138 8.90 6.10 -22.81
N ASN A 139 9.07 4.80 -23.05
CA ASN A 139 10.39 4.21 -23.28
C ASN A 139 11.02 4.61 -24.63
N ASN A 140 10.21 4.81 -25.67
CA ASN A 140 10.70 5.23 -26.99
C ASN A 140 11.14 6.70 -27.01
N SER A 141 10.41 7.59 -26.33
CA SER A 141 10.77 9.01 -26.25
C SER A 141 12.11 9.23 -25.54
N SER A 142 12.37 8.51 -24.44
CA SER A 142 13.64 8.55 -23.72
C SER A 142 14.82 8.09 -24.58
N HIS A 143 14.63 7.00 -25.33
CA HIS A 143 15.68 6.46 -26.20
C HIS A 143 16.00 7.38 -27.39
N GLN A 144 14.99 8.04 -27.94
CA GLN A 144 15.16 9.00 -29.03
C GLN A 144 15.85 10.29 -28.56
N GLN A 145 15.56 10.75 -27.35
CA GLN A 145 16.20 11.93 -26.74
C GLN A 145 17.67 11.66 -26.41
N GLN A 146 17.99 10.45 -25.96
CA GLN A 146 19.36 10.03 -25.67
C GLN A 146 20.21 9.91 -26.95
N GLN A 147 19.63 9.44 -28.06
CA GLN A 147 20.29 9.43 -29.37
C GLN A 147 20.53 10.85 -29.91
N GLN A 148 19.58 11.77 -29.74
CA GLN A 148 19.76 13.17 -30.15
C GLN A 148 20.89 13.87 -29.38
N GLN A 149 21.01 13.62 -28.07
CA GLN A 149 22.12 14.17 -27.28
C GLN A 149 23.49 13.64 -27.74
N GLN A 150 23.60 12.36 -28.08
CA GLN A 150 24.85 11.77 -28.58
C GLN A 150 25.27 12.36 -29.94
N LEU A 151 24.31 12.61 -30.82
CA LEU A 151 24.57 13.19 -32.15
C LEU A 151 25.02 14.66 -32.06
N LEU A 152 24.47 15.41 -31.10
CA LEU A 152 24.86 16.79 -30.85
C LEU A 152 26.28 16.91 -30.26
N LEU A 153 26.68 15.93 -29.43
CA LEU A 153 28.04 15.85 -28.90
C LEU A 153 29.08 15.53 -29.99
N GLN A 154 28.67 14.78 -31.01
CA GLN A 154 29.56 14.40 -32.11
C GLN A 154 29.81 15.55 -33.10
N GLN A 155 28.91 16.54 -33.18
CA GLN A 155 29.08 17.73 -34.04
C GLN A 155 29.93 18.86 -33.40
N GLN A 156 30.35 18.72 -32.14
CA GLN A 156 31.18 19.71 -31.45
C GLN A 156 32.68 19.34 -31.39
N GLN A 157 33.11 18.33 -32.15
CA GLN A 157 34.51 17.96 -32.38
C GLN A 157 34.84 18.10 -33.87
#